data_AF-A0A930QNI5-F1
#
_entry.id   AF-A0A930QNI5-F1
#
_cell.length_a   1.000
_cell.length_b   1.000
_cell.length_c   1.000
_cell.angle_alpha   90.00
_cell.angle_beta   90.00
_cell.angle_gamma   90.00
#
_symmetry.space_group_name_H-M   'P 1'
#
loop_
_entity.id
_entity.type
_entity.pdbx_description
1 polymer ?
#
loop_
_entity_poly.entity_id
_entity_poly.type
_entity_poly.pdbx_seq_one_letter_code
_entity_poly.pdbx_strand_id
1 'polypeptide(L)'
;MNSAEKDLIEFRLTSYCYGPDIFPTLTVEIYINGENFRDKVRDVERPFAEAEGNPGIAGHATITPRELYESLHNDYLEFDSVSIFGCSCGVIDCWPLDVAVDVGTKTVTWYGFNMYHREKWDYADLGKFVFDKQQYFREVDKLLFFEKQGLDIYKNFQVAFEPTKYGWIKMYMSLEGTRCVANLSYLFSPFDGLLNLLKGLESGSSSEELNIDEEGSCTNIKIETTEANDILNVMVIQENADDTPGKCYSCQSSRANFIQAFKMAFRILEDEGFDPNFWDEHEPDYIYDDEDDVNPRDVMESFWNDLWFQFLREP
;
A
#
# COMPACT_ATOMS: atom_id res chain seq x y z
N MET A 1 42.87 2.36 -12.56
CA MET A 1 42.03 2.03 -11.39
C MET A 1 40.61 2.20 -11.83
N ASN A 2 39.88 1.10 -12.06
CA ASN A 2 38.44 1.17 -12.31
C ASN A 2 37.82 1.82 -11.07
N SER A 3 37.12 2.95 -11.27
CA SER A 3 36.17 3.42 -10.28
C SER A 3 35.23 2.25 -10.03
N ALA A 4 35.16 1.74 -8.81
CA ALA A 4 34.04 0.89 -8.44
C ALA A 4 32.77 1.65 -8.81
N GLU A 5 31.84 0.99 -9.47
CA GLU A 5 30.54 1.55 -9.78
C GLU A 5 29.88 1.91 -8.45
N LYS A 6 29.34 3.13 -8.36
CA LYS A 6 28.65 3.58 -7.14
C LYS A 6 27.28 2.92 -7.11
N ASP A 7 26.83 2.59 -5.91
CA ASP A 7 25.48 2.07 -5.73
C ASP A 7 24.44 3.16 -6.08
N LEU A 8 23.27 2.71 -6.54
CA LEU A 8 22.12 3.55 -6.85
C LEU A 8 21.04 3.31 -5.81
N ILE A 9 20.64 4.35 -5.09
CA ILE A 9 19.46 4.28 -4.20
C ILE A 9 18.23 4.77 -4.95
N GLU A 10 17.06 4.19 -4.71
CA GLU A 10 15.78 4.69 -5.18
C GLU A 10 14.73 4.52 -4.08
N PHE A 11 13.84 5.50 -3.94
CA PHE A 11 12.69 5.42 -3.05
C PHE A 11 11.41 5.29 -3.85
N ARG A 12 10.58 4.30 -3.52
CA ARG A 12 9.31 4.05 -4.20
C ARG A 12 8.16 4.05 -3.20
N LEU A 13 7.05 4.65 -3.61
CA LEU A 13 5.84 4.64 -2.78
C LEU A 13 5.28 3.23 -2.69
N THR A 14 4.88 2.86 -1.47
CA THR A 14 4.11 1.67 -1.19
C THR A 14 3.06 1.99 -0.12
N SER A 15 2.43 0.97 0.43
CA SER A 15 1.57 1.10 1.60
C SER A 15 1.86 0.05 2.66
N TYR A 16 1.49 0.38 3.89
CA TYR A 16 1.51 -0.54 5.01
C TYR A 16 0.30 -0.29 5.92
N CYS A 17 -0.28 -1.35 6.47
CA CYS A 17 -1.29 -1.24 7.53
C CYS A 17 -0.61 -1.47 8.88
N TYR A 18 -0.45 -0.41 9.68
CA TYR A 18 0.19 -0.52 10.99
C TYR A 18 -0.82 -0.95 12.06
N GLY A 19 -0.47 -1.96 12.83
CA GLY A 19 -1.21 -2.38 14.03
C GLY A 19 -2.72 -2.49 13.77
N PRO A 20 -3.56 -1.73 14.50
CA PRO A 20 -5.01 -1.77 14.35
C PRO A 20 -5.57 -0.80 13.28
N ASP A 21 -4.72 -0.15 12.48
CA ASP A 21 -5.17 0.81 11.48
C ASP A 21 -5.96 0.11 10.37
N ILE A 22 -7.14 0.66 10.08
CA ILE A 22 -8.03 0.14 9.03
C ILE A 22 -7.53 0.59 7.65
N PHE A 23 -7.10 1.86 7.55
CA PHE A 23 -6.70 2.43 6.27
C PHE A 23 -5.19 2.26 6.05
N PRO A 24 -4.77 1.83 4.86
CA PRO A 24 -3.36 1.74 4.54
C PRO A 24 -2.70 3.12 4.67
N THR A 25 -1.52 3.14 5.29
CA THR A 25 -0.65 4.33 5.36
C THR A 25 0.29 4.34 4.16
N LEU A 26 0.51 5.51 3.56
CA LEU A 26 1.49 5.67 2.48
C LEU A 26 2.90 5.61 3.08
N THR A 27 3.69 4.64 2.63
CA THR A 27 5.04 4.37 3.15
C THR A 27 6.02 4.24 1.98
N VAL A 28 7.29 4.03 2.30
CA VAL A 28 8.36 4.03 1.29
C VAL A 28 9.14 2.71 1.32
N GLU A 29 9.30 2.11 0.14
CA GLU A 29 10.29 1.07 -0.09
C GLU A 29 11.64 1.65 -0.50
N ILE A 30 12.69 0.97 -0.06
CA ILE A 30 14.08 1.31 -0.37
C ILE A 30 14.60 0.30 -1.38
N TYR A 31 15.08 0.80 -2.51
CA TYR A 31 15.74 0.01 -3.54
C TYR A 31 17.21 0.39 -3.61
N ILE A 32 18.07 -0.62 -3.69
CA ILE A 32 19.51 -0.42 -3.91
C ILE A 32 19.93 -1.26 -5.12
N ASN A 33 20.48 -0.61 -6.14
CA ASN A 33 20.85 -1.23 -7.42
C ASN A 33 19.69 -1.96 -8.11
N GLY A 34 18.46 -1.49 -7.90
CA GLY A 34 17.25 -2.09 -8.46
C GLY A 34 16.70 -3.28 -7.68
N GLU A 35 17.33 -3.68 -6.57
CA GLU A 35 16.83 -4.74 -5.68
C GLU A 35 16.07 -4.13 -4.49
N ASN A 36 14.94 -4.73 -4.10
CA ASN A 36 14.21 -4.35 -2.90
C ASN A 36 15.07 -4.66 -1.67
N PHE A 37 15.48 -3.62 -0.94
CA PHE A 37 16.40 -3.77 0.18
C PHE A 37 15.75 -4.46 1.38
N ARG A 38 14.43 -4.30 1.57
CA ARG A 38 13.68 -4.96 2.65
C ARG A 38 13.67 -6.47 2.48
N ASP A 39 13.52 -6.96 1.24
CA ASP A 39 13.61 -8.39 0.95
C ASP A 39 15.01 -8.95 1.23
N LYS A 40 16.05 -8.19 0.87
CA LYS A 40 17.44 -8.56 1.19
C LYS A 40 17.68 -8.65 2.70
N VAL A 41 17.13 -7.72 3.48
CA VAL A 41 17.16 -7.76 4.96
C VAL A 41 16.46 -9.02 5.46
N ARG A 42 15.23 -9.28 5.00
CA ARG A 42 14.47 -10.47 5.42
C ARG A 42 15.24 -11.77 5.15
N ASP A 43 15.93 -11.86 4.01
CA ASP A 43 16.71 -13.05 3.66
C ASP A 43 17.94 -13.25 4.55
N VAL A 44 18.61 -12.17 4.97
CA VAL A 44 19.68 -12.21 5.98
C VAL A 44 19.14 -12.61 7.35
N GLU A 45 17.95 -12.14 7.72
CA GLU A 45 17.34 -12.40 9.03
C GLU A 45 16.74 -13.81 9.17
N ARG A 46 16.28 -14.40 8.06
CA ARG A 46 15.54 -15.67 8.04
C ARG A 46 16.25 -16.83 8.77
N PRO A 47 17.56 -17.10 8.56
CA PRO A 47 18.24 -18.18 9.28
C PRO A 47 18.24 -17.99 10.80
N PHE A 48 18.31 -16.74 11.28
CA PHE A 48 18.26 -16.44 12.71
C PHE A 48 16.85 -16.61 13.27
N ALA A 49 15.84 -16.11 12.56
CA ALA A 49 14.43 -16.28 12.89
C ALA A 49 14.03 -17.77 12.96
N GLU A 50 14.50 -18.58 12.01
CA GLU A 50 14.32 -20.03 12.00
C GLU A 50 15.02 -20.72 13.17
N ALA A 51 16.25 -20.32 13.49
CA ALA A 51 16.99 -20.86 14.63
C ALA A 51 16.32 -20.55 15.99
N GLU A 52 15.56 -19.46 16.06
CA GLU A 52 14.73 -19.10 17.21
C GLU A 52 13.34 -19.78 17.21
N GLY A 53 13.02 -20.57 16.17
CA GLY A 53 11.75 -21.26 16.04
C GLY A 53 10.57 -20.34 15.70
N ASN A 54 10.83 -19.12 15.22
CA ASN A 54 9.82 -18.17 14.81
C ASN A 54 10.21 -17.53 13.47
N PRO A 55 9.97 -18.18 12.32
CA PRO A 55 10.38 -17.62 11.03
C PRO A 55 9.68 -16.30 10.68
N GLY A 56 8.52 -16.00 11.28
CA GLY A 56 7.72 -14.81 10.98
C GLY A 56 8.24 -13.50 11.57
N ILE A 57 9.30 -13.54 12.39
CA ILE A 57 9.96 -12.32 12.92
C ILE A 57 11.10 -11.82 12.04
N ALA A 58 11.38 -12.48 10.90
CA ALA A 58 12.27 -11.94 9.89
C ALA A 58 11.51 -10.93 9.01
N GLY A 59 12.16 -9.79 8.73
CA GLY A 59 11.60 -8.68 8.00
C GLY A 59 11.13 -7.54 8.90
N HIS A 60 10.90 -6.39 8.27
CA HIS A 60 10.51 -5.15 8.92
C HIS A 60 9.33 -4.52 8.18
N ALA A 61 8.63 -3.60 8.85
CA ALA A 61 7.68 -2.71 8.19
C ALA A 61 8.41 -1.56 7.50
N THR A 62 7.88 -1.09 6.37
CA THR A 62 8.28 0.20 5.82
C THR A 62 7.89 1.33 6.79
N ILE A 63 8.51 2.49 6.63
CA ILE A 63 8.22 3.69 7.42
C ILE A 63 7.65 4.79 6.53
N THR A 64 7.07 5.83 7.13
CA THR A 64 6.49 6.94 6.38
C THR A 64 7.57 7.75 5.65
N PRO A 65 7.23 8.47 4.57
CA PRO A 65 8.20 9.33 3.88
C PRO A 65 8.84 10.37 4.81
N ARG A 66 8.06 10.89 5.77
CA ARG A 66 8.55 11.89 6.73
C ARG A 66 9.62 11.31 7.65
N GLU A 67 9.35 10.16 8.25
CA GLU A 67 10.27 9.48 9.14
C GLU A 67 11.58 9.13 8.43
N LEU A 68 11.49 8.57 7.21
CA LEU A 68 12.68 8.24 6.43
C LEU A 68 13.47 9.50 6.02
N TYR A 69 12.78 10.59 5.70
CA TYR A 69 13.43 11.87 5.40
C TYR A 69 14.18 12.40 6.62
N GLU A 70 13.57 12.39 7.80
CA GLU A 70 14.21 12.84 9.04
C GLU A 70 15.46 12.02 9.32
N SER A 71 15.35 10.69 9.24
CA SER A 71 16.48 9.77 9.41
C SER A 71 17.64 10.05 8.45
N LEU A 72 17.36 10.21 7.15
CA LEU A 72 18.39 10.32 6.12
C LEU A 72 18.86 11.75 5.79
N HIS A 73 18.19 12.77 6.32
CA HIS A 73 18.52 14.18 6.08
C HIS A 73 19.00 14.92 7.34
N ASN A 74 18.41 14.64 8.50
CA ASN A 74 18.67 15.37 9.74
C ASN A 74 19.40 14.50 10.76
N ASP A 75 18.82 13.34 11.09
CA ASP A 75 19.17 12.60 12.30
C ASP A 75 20.58 11.99 12.22
N TYR A 76 21.03 11.61 11.02
CA TYR A 76 22.38 11.06 10.84
C TYR A 76 23.51 12.04 11.22
N LEU A 77 23.20 13.34 11.37
CA LEU A 77 24.15 14.35 11.83
C LEU A 77 24.36 14.31 13.35
N GLU A 78 23.39 13.76 14.08
CA GLU A 78 23.35 13.79 15.55
C GLU A 78 23.47 12.40 16.19
N PHE A 79 23.14 11.34 15.44
CA PHE A 79 23.15 9.95 15.93
C PHE A 79 24.16 9.07 15.19
N ASP A 80 24.69 8.05 15.88
CA ASP A 80 25.63 7.09 15.31
C ASP A 80 25.00 6.21 14.22
N SER A 81 23.68 6.01 14.30
CA SER A 81 22.86 5.27 13.34
C SER A 81 21.43 5.81 13.33
N VAL A 82 20.72 5.58 12.23
CA VAL A 82 19.33 6.03 12.01
C VAL A 82 18.45 4.91 11.48
N SER A 83 17.17 4.96 11.81
CA SER A 83 16.18 3.95 11.40
C SER A 83 15.83 4.09 9.92
N ILE A 84 15.82 2.97 9.19
CA ILE A 84 15.38 2.92 7.78
C ILE A 84 14.18 1.99 7.56
N PHE A 85 13.90 1.13 8.54
CA PHE A 85 12.67 0.35 8.64
C PHE A 85 12.22 0.29 10.12
N GLY A 86 10.96 -0.07 10.35
CA GLY A 86 10.37 -0.11 11.69
C GLY A 86 9.52 -1.36 11.94
N CYS A 87 8.76 -1.34 13.03
CA CYS A 87 7.83 -2.41 13.37
C CYS A 87 6.45 -2.20 12.76
N SER A 88 5.74 -3.31 12.54
CA SER A 88 4.34 -3.32 12.11
C SER A 88 3.39 -2.58 13.05
N CYS A 89 3.80 -2.19 14.26
CA CYS A 89 3.00 -1.35 15.15
C CYS A 89 2.94 0.15 14.75
N GLY A 90 3.79 0.60 13.81
CA GLY A 90 3.82 1.99 13.34
C GLY A 90 4.59 2.97 14.25
N VAL A 91 5.32 2.46 15.24
CA VAL A 91 6.24 3.27 16.05
C VAL A 91 7.65 3.01 15.53
N ILE A 92 8.30 4.04 14.97
CA ILE A 92 9.63 3.93 14.36
C ILE A 92 10.70 3.37 15.31
N ASP A 93 10.69 3.78 16.59
CA ASP A 93 11.66 3.30 17.59
C ASP A 93 11.35 1.89 18.12
N CYS A 94 10.24 1.29 17.69
CA CYS A 94 9.88 -0.07 18.09
C CYS A 94 10.54 -1.04 17.11
N TRP A 95 11.55 -1.78 17.57
CA TRP A 95 12.27 -2.76 16.75
C TRP A 95 12.75 -2.24 15.38
N PRO A 96 13.47 -1.10 15.30
CA PRO A 96 13.96 -0.58 14.03
C PRO A 96 15.11 -1.41 13.46
N LEU A 97 15.25 -1.36 12.13
CA LEU A 97 16.53 -1.62 11.48
C LEU A 97 17.27 -0.30 11.30
N ASP A 98 18.40 -0.20 11.97
CA ASP A 98 19.26 0.97 11.94
C ASP A 98 20.41 0.82 10.95
N VAL A 99 20.89 1.94 10.42
CA VAL A 99 22.07 2.03 9.56
C VAL A 99 22.96 3.20 9.97
N ALA A 100 24.28 3.01 9.94
CA ALA A 100 25.23 4.11 10.07
C ALA A 100 25.42 4.79 8.70
N VAL A 101 25.35 6.12 8.68
CA VAL A 101 25.43 6.92 7.45
C VAL A 101 26.63 7.88 7.53
N ASP A 102 27.66 7.63 6.72
CA ASP A 102 28.82 8.53 6.61
C ASP A 102 28.74 9.37 5.33
N VAL A 103 28.59 10.69 5.50
CA VAL A 103 28.46 11.65 4.41
C VAL A 103 29.80 12.34 4.14
N GLY A 104 30.51 11.82 3.13
CA GLY A 104 31.75 12.40 2.64
C GLY A 104 31.56 13.61 1.70
N THR A 105 32.66 13.98 1.03
CA THR A 105 32.67 15.09 0.07
C THR A 105 31.94 14.78 -1.24
N LYS A 106 31.99 13.52 -1.71
CA LYS A 106 31.41 13.08 -3.01
C LYS A 106 30.53 11.84 -2.90
N THR A 107 30.48 11.21 -1.73
CA THR A 107 29.80 9.94 -1.52
C THR A 107 29.07 9.94 -0.19
N VAL A 108 28.01 9.13 -0.12
CA VAL A 108 27.34 8.75 1.12
C VAL A 108 27.55 7.25 1.29
N THR A 109 27.94 6.80 2.47
CA THR A 109 28.20 5.38 2.75
C THR A 109 27.22 4.87 3.79
N TRP A 110 26.51 3.80 3.48
CA TRP A 110 25.72 3.03 4.44
C TRP A 110 26.50 1.80 4.88
N TYR A 111 26.55 1.55 6.19
CA TYR A 111 27.21 0.38 6.77
C TYR A 111 26.68 0.12 8.20
N GLY A 112 27.14 -0.97 8.80
CA GLY A 112 26.87 -1.23 10.22
C GLY A 112 25.40 -1.44 10.53
N PHE A 113 24.67 -2.08 9.62
CA PHE A 113 23.26 -2.42 9.83
C PHE A 113 23.08 -3.20 11.12
N ASN A 114 22.05 -2.86 11.88
CA ASN A 114 21.82 -3.45 13.19
C ASN A 114 20.35 -3.37 13.58
N MET A 115 19.90 -4.34 14.37
CA MET A 115 18.64 -4.29 15.10
C MET A 115 18.99 -4.55 16.57
N TYR A 116 19.08 -3.48 17.37
CA TYR A 116 19.62 -3.56 18.73
C TYR A 116 18.82 -4.45 19.70
N HIS A 117 17.52 -4.70 19.45
CA HIS A 117 16.74 -5.67 20.22
C HIS A 117 17.06 -7.14 19.84
N ARG A 118 17.82 -7.37 18.75
CA ARG A 118 18.29 -8.66 18.25
C ARG A 118 19.82 -8.76 18.30
N GLU A 119 20.41 -8.58 19.49
CA GLU A 119 21.88 -8.54 19.69
C GLU A 119 22.67 -9.75 19.13
N LYS A 120 22.01 -10.88 18.87
CA LYS A 120 22.63 -12.11 18.35
C LYS A 120 22.52 -12.28 16.83
N TRP A 121 21.76 -11.41 16.16
CA TRP A 121 21.58 -11.48 14.71
C TRP A 121 22.74 -10.72 14.05
N ASP A 122 23.36 -11.37 13.06
CA ASP A 122 24.50 -10.80 12.34
C ASP A 122 24.04 -10.29 10.97
N TYR A 123 24.25 -8.99 10.74
CA TYR A 123 23.88 -8.29 9.52
C TYR A 123 25.07 -8.05 8.59
N ALA A 124 26.24 -8.64 8.85
CA ALA A 124 27.44 -8.47 8.04
C ALA A 124 27.23 -8.78 6.55
N ASP A 125 26.32 -9.71 6.23
CA ASP A 125 25.98 -10.11 4.85
C ASP A 125 25.24 -9.01 4.06
N LEU A 126 24.66 -8.01 4.73
CA LEU A 126 24.14 -6.81 4.05
C LEU A 126 25.28 -5.97 3.45
N GLY A 127 26.45 -6.00 4.09
CA GLY A 127 27.65 -5.33 3.64
C GLY A 127 27.60 -3.81 3.79
N LYS A 128 28.18 -3.11 2.81
CA LYS A 128 28.22 -1.65 2.74
C LYS A 128 27.74 -1.19 1.36
N PHE A 129 27.17 0.00 1.32
CA PHE A 129 26.78 0.66 0.07
C PHE A 129 27.41 2.04 -0.02
N VAL A 130 27.87 2.42 -1.20
CA VAL A 130 28.56 3.68 -1.48
C VAL A 130 27.86 4.40 -2.62
N PHE A 131 27.11 5.43 -2.28
CA PHE A 131 26.29 6.19 -3.23
C PHE A 131 27.02 7.42 -3.76
N ASP A 132 26.60 7.91 -4.92
CA ASP A 132 26.90 9.28 -5.32
C ASP A 132 26.12 10.26 -4.44
N LYS A 133 26.80 11.24 -3.84
CA LYS A 133 26.16 12.17 -2.91
C LYS A 133 25.03 12.99 -3.55
N GLN A 134 25.19 13.41 -4.81
CA GLN A 134 24.16 14.22 -5.48
C GLN A 134 22.95 13.37 -5.83
N GLN A 135 23.19 12.13 -6.30
CA GLN A 135 22.11 11.20 -6.59
C GLN A 135 21.35 10.82 -5.31
N TYR A 136 22.06 10.51 -4.23
CA TYR A 136 21.47 10.14 -2.94
C TYR A 136 20.52 11.21 -2.40
N PHE A 137 21.00 12.45 -2.23
CA PHE A 137 20.15 13.51 -1.65
C PHE A 137 19.02 13.93 -2.58
N ARG A 138 19.19 13.80 -3.91
CA ARG A 138 18.06 14.01 -4.83
C ARG A 138 16.94 13.00 -4.61
N GLU A 139 17.27 11.75 -4.28
CA GLU A 139 16.26 10.74 -3.92
C GLU A 139 15.65 11.05 -2.54
N VAL A 140 16.47 11.38 -1.54
CA VAL A 140 15.97 11.77 -0.20
C VAL A 140 15.00 12.95 -0.31
N ASP A 141 15.28 13.95 -1.14
CA ASP A 141 14.39 15.09 -1.34
C ASP A 141 13.03 14.71 -1.96
N LYS A 142 12.92 13.57 -2.67
CA LYS A 142 11.61 13.08 -3.17
C LYS A 142 10.67 12.69 -2.03
N LEU A 143 11.21 12.31 -0.86
CA LEU A 143 10.41 11.90 0.29
C LEU A 143 9.49 13.04 0.78
N LEU A 144 9.88 14.31 0.61
CA LEU A 144 9.03 15.46 0.92
C LEU A 144 7.82 15.58 -0.01
N PHE A 145 7.97 15.19 -1.27
CA PHE A 145 6.85 15.14 -2.22
C PHE A 145 5.90 14.01 -1.85
N PHE A 146 6.45 12.84 -1.51
CA PHE A 146 5.68 11.68 -1.03
C PHE A 146 4.94 11.96 0.27
N GLU A 147 5.56 12.66 1.23
CA GLU A 147 4.92 13.09 2.48
C GLU A 147 3.68 13.94 2.17
N LYS A 148 3.83 14.96 1.33
CA LYS A 148 2.71 15.83 0.94
C LYS A 148 1.59 15.02 0.29
N GLN A 149 1.93 14.09 -0.61
CA GLN A 149 0.95 13.22 -1.25
C GLN A 149 0.19 12.36 -0.23
N GLY A 150 0.90 11.75 0.72
CA GLY A 150 0.31 10.94 1.78
C GLY A 150 -0.63 11.74 2.69
N LEU A 151 -0.24 12.96 3.07
CA LEU A 151 -1.09 13.86 3.85
C LEU A 151 -2.36 14.25 3.09
N ASP A 152 -2.26 14.51 1.79
CA ASP A 152 -3.42 14.84 0.95
C ASP A 152 -4.36 13.63 0.80
N ILE A 153 -3.84 12.41 0.64
CA ILE A 153 -4.64 11.17 0.62
C ILE A 153 -5.35 10.99 1.96
N TYR A 154 -4.60 11.02 3.07
CA TYR A 154 -5.12 10.86 4.43
C TYR A 154 -6.26 11.84 4.72
N LYS A 155 -6.09 13.09 4.32
CA LYS A 155 -7.07 14.15 4.57
C LYS A 155 -8.33 13.99 3.73
N ASN A 156 -8.20 13.65 2.45
CA ASN A 156 -9.28 13.82 1.49
C ASN A 156 -10.06 12.53 1.21
N PHE A 157 -9.36 11.45 0.85
CA PHE A 157 -9.98 10.19 0.47
C PHE A 157 -9.10 8.99 0.82
N GLN A 158 -9.66 8.05 1.58
CA GLN A 158 -9.04 6.76 1.87
C GLN A 158 -10.04 5.63 1.62
N VAL A 159 -9.53 4.47 1.23
CA VAL A 159 -10.30 3.24 1.06
C VAL A 159 -9.51 2.07 1.63
N ALA A 160 -10.22 1.07 2.16
CA ALA A 160 -9.67 -0.18 2.63
C ALA A 160 -10.67 -1.31 2.44
N PHE A 161 -10.18 -2.52 2.25
CA PHE A 161 -10.97 -3.73 2.18
C PHE A 161 -10.65 -4.60 3.40
N GLU A 162 -11.68 -5.12 4.06
CA GLU A 162 -11.54 -6.10 5.14
C GLU A 162 -12.31 -7.35 4.73
N PRO A 163 -11.63 -8.43 4.31
CA PRO A 163 -12.23 -9.74 4.18
C PRO A 163 -12.81 -10.17 5.53
N THR A 164 -14.09 -10.51 5.54
CA THR A 164 -14.78 -11.00 6.73
C THR A 164 -15.15 -12.47 6.54
N LYS A 165 -15.88 -13.04 7.50
CA LYS A 165 -16.34 -14.43 7.40
C LYS A 165 -17.52 -14.51 6.43
N TYR A 166 -17.73 -15.69 5.88
CA TYR A 166 -18.96 -16.06 5.18
C TYR A 166 -19.18 -15.34 3.84
N GLY A 167 -18.11 -15.05 3.10
CA GLY A 167 -18.23 -14.55 1.73
C GLY A 167 -18.52 -13.05 1.66
N TRP A 168 -18.21 -12.32 2.72
CA TRP A 168 -18.43 -10.88 2.85
C TRP A 168 -17.12 -10.11 2.96
N ILE A 169 -17.06 -8.96 2.30
CA ILE A 169 -15.99 -7.97 2.46
C ILE A 169 -16.63 -6.66 2.87
N LYS A 170 -15.97 -5.94 3.79
CA LYS A 170 -16.29 -4.54 4.04
C LYS A 170 -15.34 -3.66 3.25
N MET A 171 -15.91 -2.74 2.48
CA MET A 171 -15.16 -1.63 1.90
C MET A 171 -15.37 -0.39 2.77
N TYR A 172 -14.35 -0.08 3.58
CA TYR A 172 -14.31 1.15 4.34
C TYR A 172 -13.88 2.30 3.43
N MET A 173 -14.55 3.44 3.55
CA MET A 173 -14.16 4.67 2.89
C MET A 173 -14.12 5.81 3.91
N SER A 174 -13.17 6.73 3.73
CA SER A 174 -13.08 7.98 4.48
C SER A 174 -13.12 9.13 3.47
N LEU A 175 -14.12 10.00 3.58
CA LEU A 175 -14.29 11.19 2.75
C LEU A 175 -14.18 12.41 3.67
N GLU A 176 -13.08 13.16 3.56
CA GLU A 176 -12.76 14.29 4.46
C GLU A 176 -12.89 13.94 5.95
N GLY A 177 -12.45 12.73 6.32
CA GLY A 177 -12.52 12.20 7.68
C GLY A 177 -13.89 11.63 8.09
N THR A 178 -14.93 11.78 7.27
CA THR A 178 -16.23 11.14 7.50
C THR A 178 -16.21 9.74 6.92
N ARG A 179 -16.50 8.73 7.76
CA ARG A 179 -16.41 7.33 7.37
C ARG A 179 -17.74 6.77 6.91
N CYS A 180 -17.71 5.95 5.87
CA CYS A 180 -18.81 5.10 5.44
C CYS A 180 -18.29 3.70 5.10
N VAL A 181 -19.21 2.73 5.04
CA VAL A 181 -18.87 1.32 4.79
C VAL A 181 -19.86 0.75 3.80
N ALA A 182 -19.37 0.21 2.69
CA ALA A 182 -20.15 -0.65 1.81
C ALA A 182 -19.90 -2.11 2.21
N ASN A 183 -20.96 -2.91 2.28
CA ASN A 183 -20.83 -4.36 2.32
C ASN A 183 -20.72 -4.84 0.88
N LEU A 184 -19.87 -5.84 0.65
CA LEU A 184 -19.68 -6.50 -0.63
C LEU A 184 -19.86 -7.99 -0.40
N SER A 185 -20.48 -8.68 -1.34
CA SER A 185 -20.60 -10.13 -1.36
C SER A 185 -20.08 -10.70 -2.68
N TYR A 186 -19.82 -12.00 -2.67
CA TYR A 186 -19.50 -12.72 -3.90
C TYR A 186 -20.70 -12.82 -4.87
N LEU A 187 -21.94 -12.71 -4.37
CA LEU A 187 -23.16 -12.78 -5.18
C LEU A 187 -23.27 -11.55 -6.10
N PHE A 188 -22.87 -10.38 -5.61
CA PHE A 188 -22.89 -9.13 -6.36
C PHE A 188 -21.51 -8.46 -6.36
N SER A 189 -20.49 -9.22 -6.77
CA SER A 189 -19.09 -8.77 -6.74
C SER A 189 -18.88 -7.44 -7.47
N PRO A 190 -18.45 -6.37 -6.78
CA PRO A 190 -18.27 -5.06 -7.38
C PRO A 190 -16.86 -4.87 -7.96
N PHE A 191 -15.97 -5.87 -7.87
CA PHE A 191 -14.54 -5.71 -8.14
C PHE A 191 -14.23 -5.35 -9.59
N ASP A 192 -14.91 -5.98 -10.56
CA ASP A 192 -14.78 -5.60 -11.97
C ASP A 192 -15.32 -4.19 -12.25
N GLY A 193 -16.42 -3.83 -11.59
CA GLY A 193 -16.98 -2.48 -11.65
C GLY A 193 -16.02 -1.42 -11.10
N LEU A 194 -15.42 -1.69 -9.93
CA LEU A 194 -14.38 -0.87 -9.32
C LEU A 194 -13.17 -0.73 -10.25
N LEU A 195 -12.70 -1.83 -10.82
CA LEU A 195 -11.55 -1.83 -11.73
C LEU A 195 -11.84 -1.01 -13.00
N ASN A 196 -13.02 -1.17 -13.59
CA ASN A 196 -13.44 -0.42 -14.77
C ASN A 196 -13.56 1.08 -14.47
N LEU A 197 -14.15 1.45 -13.33
CA LEU A 197 -14.19 2.83 -12.86
C LEU A 197 -12.78 3.41 -12.73
N LEU A 198 -11.85 2.68 -12.11
CA LEU A 198 -10.47 3.15 -11.90
C LEU A 198 -9.70 3.31 -13.20
N LYS A 199 -9.83 2.35 -14.13
CA LYS A 199 -9.27 2.45 -15.49
C LYS A 199 -9.86 3.62 -16.27
N GLY A 200 -11.17 3.83 -16.18
CA GLY A 200 -11.87 4.96 -16.78
C GLY A 200 -11.29 6.28 -16.28
N LEU A 201 -11.16 6.44 -14.96
CA LEU A 201 -10.53 7.61 -14.37
C LEU A 201 -9.07 7.78 -14.80
N GLU A 202 -8.25 6.74 -14.76
CA GLU A 202 -6.83 6.81 -15.14
C GLU A 202 -6.65 7.17 -16.63
N SER A 203 -7.59 6.76 -17.48
CA SER A 203 -7.64 7.14 -18.91
C SER A 203 -8.15 8.58 -19.17
N GLY A 204 -8.54 9.31 -18.13
CA GLY A 204 -9.00 10.69 -18.20
C GLY A 204 -10.51 10.88 -18.31
N SER A 205 -11.31 9.87 -17.95
CA SER A 205 -12.77 10.01 -17.90
C SER A 205 -13.20 11.15 -16.99
N SER A 206 -14.18 11.93 -17.46
CA SER A 206 -14.72 13.08 -16.73
C SER A 206 -15.79 12.69 -15.71
N SER A 207 -16.40 11.51 -15.83
CA SER A 207 -17.39 11.03 -14.89
C SER A 207 -17.43 9.50 -14.89
N GLU A 208 -17.51 8.92 -13.70
CA GLU A 208 -17.69 7.49 -13.48
C GLU A 208 -18.73 7.28 -12.38
N GLU A 209 -19.48 6.19 -12.48
CA GLU A 209 -20.47 5.81 -11.49
C GLU A 209 -20.43 4.29 -11.28
N LEU A 210 -20.44 3.87 -10.01
CA LEU A 210 -20.56 2.47 -9.62
C LEU A 210 -21.74 2.32 -8.66
N ASN A 211 -22.67 1.42 -9.00
CA ASN A 211 -23.73 1.01 -8.10
C ASN A 211 -23.38 -0.37 -7.50
N ILE A 212 -23.43 -0.46 -6.18
CA ILE A 212 -23.26 -1.69 -5.41
C ILE A 212 -24.61 -1.94 -4.75
N ASP A 213 -25.36 -2.91 -5.27
CA ASP A 213 -26.69 -3.28 -4.76
C ASP A 213 -26.57 -4.62 -4.02
N GLU A 214 -26.34 -4.53 -2.71
CA GLU A 214 -26.36 -5.71 -1.82
C GLU A 214 -27.72 -5.76 -1.11
N GLU A 215 -28.33 -6.94 -1.03
CA GLU A 215 -29.69 -7.12 -0.50
C GLU A 215 -29.98 -6.26 0.75
N GLY A 216 -30.79 -5.22 0.58
CA GLY A 216 -31.24 -4.34 1.66
C GLY A 216 -30.43 -3.03 1.84
N SER A 217 -29.34 -2.84 1.10
CA SER A 217 -28.46 -1.66 1.16
C SER A 217 -27.80 -1.38 -0.19
N CYS A 218 -28.13 -0.25 -0.80
CA CYS A 218 -27.49 0.22 -2.02
C CYS A 218 -26.41 1.26 -1.70
N THR A 219 -25.18 1.06 -2.20
CA THR A 219 -24.12 2.08 -2.18
C THR A 219 -23.79 2.50 -3.60
N ASN A 220 -23.95 3.78 -3.88
CA ASN A 220 -23.66 4.37 -5.17
C ASN A 220 -22.49 5.35 -5.05
N ILE A 221 -21.42 5.11 -5.82
CA ILE A 221 -20.21 5.92 -5.86
C ILE A 221 -20.23 6.71 -7.17
N LYS A 222 -20.36 8.04 -7.06
CA LYS A 222 -20.32 8.96 -8.21
C LYS A 222 -19.05 9.77 -8.17
N ILE A 223 -18.44 9.90 -9.32
CA ILE A 223 -17.22 10.67 -9.49
C ILE A 223 -17.42 11.61 -10.66
N GLU A 224 -17.17 12.88 -10.44
CA GLU A 224 -17.23 13.92 -11.47
C GLU A 224 -15.96 14.75 -11.42
N THR A 225 -15.37 15.00 -12.59
CA THR A 225 -14.20 15.86 -12.71
C THR A 225 -14.66 17.31 -12.80
N THR A 226 -14.01 18.18 -12.04
CA THR A 226 -14.22 19.63 -12.19
C THR A 226 -13.35 20.19 -13.32
N GLU A 227 -13.81 21.22 -14.03
CA GLU A 227 -13.04 21.87 -15.12
C GLU A 227 -11.70 22.48 -14.64
N ALA A 228 -11.50 22.59 -13.32
CA ALA A 228 -10.28 23.10 -12.71
C ALA A 228 -9.41 21.97 -12.13
N ASN A 229 -8.19 21.82 -12.65
CA ASN A 229 -7.05 21.17 -11.98
C ASN A 229 -7.11 19.64 -11.76
N ASP A 230 -7.83 18.88 -12.57
CA ASP A 230 -7.88 17.41 -12.47
C ASP A 230 -8.31 16.90 -11.06
N ILE A 231 -9.20 17.68 -10.45
CA ILE A 231 -9.81 17.38 -9.15
C ILE A 231 -11.14 16.65 -9.39
N LEU A 232 -11.29 15.54 -8.68
CA LEU A 232 -12.48 14.70 -8.63
C LEU A 232 -13.36 15.15 -7.45
N ASN A 233 -14.64 15.41 -7.74
CA ASN A 233 -15.69 15.38 -6.73
C ASN A 233 -16.12 13.92 -6.57
N VAL A 234 -15.83 13.34 -5.42
CA VAL A 234 -16.23 11.98 -5.08
C VAL A 234 -17.45 12.08 -4.19
N MET A 235 -18.52 11.39 -4.55
CA MET A 235 -19.76 11.30 -3.77
C MET A 235 -20.10 9.84 -3.53
N VAL A 236 -20.42 9.50 -2.29
CA VAL A 236 -20.92 8.18 -1.91
C VAL A 236 -22.31 8.35 -1.32
N ILE A 237 -23.30 7.74 -1.96
CA ILE A 237 -24.71 7.78 -1.56
C ILE A 237 -25.07 6.38 -1.07
N GLN A 238 -25.52 6.28 0.17
CA GLN A 238 -25.96 5.01 0.77
C GLN A 238 -27.45 5.09 1.03
N GLU A 239 -28.22 4.26 0.34
CA GLU A 239 -29.66 4.14 0.50
C GLU A 239 -29.98 2.84 1.21
N ASN A 240 -30.94 2.90 2.14
CA ASN A 240 -31.43 1.72 2.81
C ASN A 240 -32.69 1.22 2.09
N ALA A 241 -32.94 -0.08 2.13
CA ALA A 241 -34.20 -0.63 1.62
C ALA A 241 -35.40 -0.29 2.52
N ASP A 242 -35.17 0.20 3.73
CA ASP A 242 -36.22 0.80 4.56
C ASP A 242 -36.39 2.29 4.17
N ASP A 243 -37.60 2.85 4.38
CA ASP A 243 -37.92 4.27 4.05
C ASP A 243 -37.10 5.29 4.88
N THR A 244 -36.00 4.89 5.52
CA THR A 244 -35.11 5.81 6.22
C THR A 244 -34.30 6.64 5.23
N PRO A 245 -34.06 7.93 5.51
CA PRO A 245 -33.27 8.77 4.63
C PRO A 245 -31.85 8.20 4.46
N GLY A 246 -31.45 8.03 3.20
CA GLY A 246 -30.08 7.67 2.85
C GLY A 246 -29.05 8.71 3.33
N LYS A 247 -27.79 8.31 3.34
CA LYS A 247 -26.66 9.17 3.71
C LYS A 247 -25.85 9.52 2.47
N CYS A 248 -25.41 10.77 2.40
CA CYS A 248 -24.52 11.24 1.34
C CYS A 248 -23.22 11.74 1.96
N TYR A 249 -22.10 11.27 1.41
CA TYR A 249 -20.75 11.65 1.79
C TYR A 249 -20.06 12.22 0.55
N SER A 250 -19.23 13.24 0.72
CA SER A 250 -18.49 13.81 -0.40
C SER A 250 -17.12 14.31 0.01
N CYS A 251 -16.18 14.27 -0.91
CA CYS A 251 -14.89 14.92 -0.77
C CYS A 251 -14.37 15.40 -2.12
N GLN A 252 -13.33 16.24 -2.08
CA GLN A 252 -12.52 16.55 -3.26
C GLN A 252 -11.15 15.89 -3.15
N SER A 253 -10.72 15.19 -4.19
CA SER A 253 -9.39 14.59 -4.26
C SER A 253 -8.78 14.81 -5.64
N SER A 254 -7.46 14.92 -5.74
CA SER A 254 -6.84 14.86 -7.07
C SER A 254 -7.04 13.47 -7.65
N ARG A 255 -7.18 13.37 -8.97
CA ARG A 255 -7.32 12.08 -9.66
C ARG A 255 -6.21 11.10 -9.28
N ALA A 256 -4.97 11.57 -9.26
CA ALA A 256 -3.81 10.77 -8.89
C ALA A 256 -3.92 10.22 -7.46
N ASN A 257 -4.35 11.02 -6.49
CA ASN A 257 -4.45 10.58 -5.09
C ASN A 257 -5.63 9.63 -4.86
N PHE A 258 -6.76 9.86 -5.54
CA PHE A 258 -7.90 8.93 -5.50
C PHE A 258 -7.50 7.54 -6.02
N ILE A 259 -6.86 7.49 -7.20
CA ILE A 259 -6.36 6.24 -7.78
C ILE A 259 -5.32 5.60 -6.86
N GLN A 260 -4.39 6.39 -6.31
CA GLN A 260 -3.37 5.89 -5.39
C GLN A 260 -3.98 5.24 -4.14
N ALA A 261 -5.04 5.81 -3.56
CA ALA A 261 -5.72 5.22 -2.41
C ALA A 261 -6.26 3.82 -2.71
N PHE A 262 -6.83 3.59 -3.89
CA PHE A 262 -7.26 2.26 -4.33
C PHE A 262 -6.07 1.33 -4.60
N LYS A 263 -5.00 1.80 -5.24
CA LYS A 263 -3.78 0.99 -5.45
C LYS A 263 -3.21 0.49 -4.12
N MET A 264 -3.21 1.33 -3.09
CA MET A 264 -2.78 0.96 -1.74
C MET A 264 -3.72 -0.09 -1.12
N ALA A 265 -5.04 0.11 -1.19
CA ALA A 265 -6.01 -0.83 -0.65
C ALA A 265 -5.97 -2.20 -1.34
N PHE A 266 -5.82 -2.23 -2.67
CA PHE A 266 -5.70 -3.46 -3.43
C PHE A 266 -4.40 -4.20 -3.13
N ARG A 267 -3.28 -3.49 -2.91
CA ARG A 267 -2.03 -4.12 -2.50
C ARG A 267 -2.18 -4.88 -1.19
N ILE A 268 -2.80 -4.25 -0.18
CA ILE A 268 -3.07 -4.91 1.10
C ILE A 268 -3.97 -6.13 0.91
N LEU A 269 -5.01 -6.01 0.09
CA LEU A 269 -5.91 -7.11 -0.20
C LEU A 269 -5.22 -8.30 -0.90
N GLU A 270 -4.32 -8.04 -1.86
CA GLU A 270 -3.50 -9.06 -2.52
C GLU A 270 -2.51 -9.71 -1.54
N ASP A 271 -1.84 -8.91 -0.70
CA ASP A 271 -0.89 -9.38 0.31
C ASP A 271 -1.57 -10.30 1.37
N GLU A 272 -2.85 -10.08 1.66
CA GLU A 272 -3.68 -10.97 2.49
C GLU A 272 -4.05 -12.29 1.80
N GLY A 273 -3.71 -12.45 0.51
CA GLY A 273 -4.00 -13.64 -0.29
C GLY A 273 -5.45 -13.73 -0.75
N PHE A 274 -6.18 -12.61 -0.73
CA PHE A 274 -7.54 -12.56 -1.21
C PHE A 274 -7.56 -12.40 -2.74
N ASP A 275 -8.41 -13.13 -3.44
CA ASP A 275 -8.63 -12.96 -4.88
C ASP A 275 -10.14 -12.87 -5.17
N PRO A 276 -10.63 -11.72 -5.67
CA PRO A 276 -12.03 -11.55 -6.02
C PRO A 276 -12.62 -12.64 -6.93
N ASN A 277 -11.83 -13.22 -7.84
CA ASN A 277 -12.32 -14.23 -8.78
C ASN A 277 -12.50 -15.62 -8.15
N PHE A 278 -11.80 -15.87 -7.04
CA PHE A 278 -11.89 -17.14 -6.29
C PHE A 278 -12.63 -16.98 -4.96
N TRP A 279 -13.29 -15.84 -4.78
CA TRP A 279 -14.12 -15.53 -3.63
C TRP A 279 -15.49 -16.21 -3.77
N ASP A 280 -15.51 -17.54 -3.71
CA ASP A 280 -16.74 -18.34 -3.74
C ASP A 280 -16.79 -19.25 -2.50
N GLU A 281 -17.91 -19.23 -1.80
CA GLU A 281 -18.12 -20.02 -0.58
C GLU A 281 -19.09 -21.18 -0.75
N HIS A 282 -19.59 -21.43 -1.96
CA HIS A 282 -20.39 -22.61 -2.18
C HIS A 282 -19.57 -23.89 -1.96
N GLU A 283 -20.24 -25.00 -1.64
CA GLU A 283 -19.58 -26.30 -1.59
C GLU A 283 -19.02 -26.69 -2.98
N PRO A 284 -17.96 -27.51 -3.08
CA PRO A 284 -17.37 -27.94 -4.35
C PRO A 284 -18.37 -28.52 -5.37
N ASP A 285 -19.50 -29.04 -4.91
CA ASP A 285 -20.56 -29.67 -5.70
C ASP A 285 -21.80 -28.80 -5.91
N TYR A 286 -21.77 -27.53 -5.49
CA TYR A 286 -22.85 -26.59 -5.76
C TYR A 286 -23.00 -26.37 -7.28
N ILE A 287 -24.24 -26.50 -7.74
CA ILE A 287 -24.62 -26.31 -9.13
C ILE A 287 -25.32 -24.96 -9.20
N TYR A 288 -24.72 -24.03 -9.95
CA TYR A 288 -25.35 -22.76 -10.29
C TYR A 288 -26.53 -23.04 -11.23
N ASP A 289 -27.74 -22.64 -10.83
CA ASP A 289 -28.98 -22.80 -11.61
C ASP A 289 -29.11 -21.61 -12.59
N ASP A 290 -28.78 -21.86 -13.87
CA ASP A 290 -29.18 -21.10 -15.07
C ASP A 290 -28.33 -19.90 -15.58
N GLU A 291 -28.60 -19.54 -16.85
CA GLU A 291 -27.80 -18.79 -17.86
C GLU A 291 -27.25 -17.41 -17.47
N ASP A 292 -27.65 -16.85 -16.32
CA ASP A 292 -27.25 -15.51 -15.85
C ASP A 292 -26.17 -15.54 -14.75
N ASP A 293 -25.91 -16.70 -14.14
CA ASP A 293 -24.89 -16.86 -13.11
C ASP A 293 -23.60 -17.45 -13.72
N VAL A 294 -22.59 -16.60 -13.90
CA VAL A 294 -21.23 -17.07 -14.18
C VAL A 294 -20.74 -17.78 -12.92
N ASN A 295 -20.54 -19.10 -13.00
CA ASN A 295 -19.86 -19.83 -11.96
C ASN A 295 -18.48 -19.19 -11.74
N PRO A 296 -18.18 -18.60 -10.57
CA PRO A 296 -16.88 -17.99 -10.29
C PRO A 296 -15.73 -18.99 -10.47
N ARG A 297 -15.99 -20.29 -10.37
CA ARG A 297 -15.03 -21.36 -10.62
C ARG A 297 -14.74 -21.62 -12.10
N ASP A 298 -15.60 -21.15 -13.00
CA ASP A 298 -15.34 -21.18 -14.44
C ASP A 298 -14.41 -20.02 -14.86
N VAL A 299 -14.20 -19.03 -13.99
CA VAL A 299 -13.17 -18.00 -14.14
C VAL A 299 -11.81 -18.62 -13.81
N MET A 300 -11.00 -18.83 -14.85
CA MET A 300 -9.69 -19.46 -14.72
C MET A 300 -8.54 -18.46 -14.49
N GLU A 301 -8.80 -17.15 -14.64
CA GLU A 301 -7.79 -16.11 -14.54
C GLU A 301 -7.99 -15.28 -13.27
N SER A 302 -6.92 -15.10 -12.49
CA SER A 302 -6.91 -14.25 -11.29
C SER A 302 -7.26 -12.79 -11.61
N PHE A 303 -8.01 -12.13 -10.74
CA PHE A 303 -8.30 -10.68 -10.84
C PHE A 303 -7.01 -9.86 -10.93
N TRP A 304 -5.99 -10.30 -10.20
CA TRP A 304 -4.67 -9.67 -10.14
C TRP A 304 -3.89 -9.78 -11.46
N ASN A 305 -4.32 -10.60 -12.42
CA ASN A 305 -3.66 -10.70 -13.72
C ASN A 305 -3.89 -9.49 -14.63
N ASP A 306 -4.86 -8.63 -14.33
CA ASP A 306 -5.09 -7.42 -15.10
C ASP A 306 -3.84 -6.51 -15.16
N LEU A 307 -3.62 -5.85 -16.30
CA LEU A 307 -2.47 -4.97 -16.51
C LEU A 307 -2.50 -3.74 -15.58
N TRP A 308 -3.68 -3.35 -15.10
CA TRP A 308 -3.81 -2.27 -14.13
C TRP A 308 -3.05 -2.57 -12.84
N PHE A 309 -2.90 -3.85 -12.48
CA PHE A 309 -2.14 -4.30 -11.31
C PHE A 309 -0.65 -4.52 -11.57
N GLN A 310 -0.11 -4.06 -12.72
CA GLN A 310 1.34 -4.16 -12.97
C GLN A 310 2.18 -3.49 -11.87
N PHE A 311 1.69 -2.43 -11.23
CA PHE A 311 2.37 -1.77 -10.10
C PHE A 311 2.56 -2.66 -8.87
N LEU A 312 1.81 -3.77 -8.75
CA LEU A 312 2.03 -4.78 -7.71
C LEU A 312 3.28 -5.60 -8.00
N ARG A 313 3.59 -5.79 -9.29
CA ARG A 313 4.65 -6.64 -9.84
C ARG A 313 5.87 -5.87 -10.35
N GLU A 314 5.83 -4.54 -10.34
CA GLU A 314 7.00 -3.71 -10.60
C GLU A 314 8.03 -3.97 -9.49
N PRO A 315 9.23 -4.50 -9.84
CA PRO A 315 10.18 -5.04 -8.88
C PRO A 315 10.59 -4.03 -7.84
#